data_AF-A0A4Q3ESB3-F1
#
_entry.id   AF-A0A4Q3ESB3-F1
#
_cell.length_a   1.000
_cell.length_b   1.000
_cell.length_c   1.000
_cell.angle_alpha   90.00
_cell.angle_beta   90.00
_cell.angle_gamma   90.00
#
_symmetry.space_group_name_H-M   'P 1'
#
loop_
_entity.id
_entity.type
_entity.pdbx_description
1 polymer ?
#
loop_
_entity_poly.entity_id
_entity_poly.type
_entity_poly.pdbx_seq_one_letter_code
_entity_poly.pdbx_strand_id
1 'polypeptide(L)'
;MGSLFLFTPVTGSLSKFAKMTAAEFIQSGLIETYCLGFTSAEENTVVEQMAAAHPEVKQEIERVRNSFGEFIKKRKMQPSASVKTAIMNTIYSQQVAIKNEWVPLMNETVDFSRFYKAAQANMLQAPTEDFENLFVKELPSTIEILNFAVWAKKGHEEEMHDDRNEYIAILDGGCDMYMEGKIISYSKGQVIAIPTGIPHHAVITSQQPMFALVQRQLI
;
A
#
# COMPACT_ATOMS: atom_id res chain seq x y z
N MET A 1 -41.18 10.81 21.14
CA MET A 1 -41.96 10.01 20.17
C MET A 1 -41.03 9.66 19.01
N GLY A 2 -40.32 8.53 19.11
CA GLY A 2 -39.45 8.02 18.05
C GLY A 2 -39.87 6.59 17.78
N SER A 3 -40.41 6.33 16.59
CA SER A 3 -40.85 4.99 16.19
C SER A 3 -39.62 4.19 15.80
N LEU A 4 -39.32 3.17 16.59
CA LEU A 4 -38.27 2.20 16.35
C LEU A 4 -38.76 1.27 15.22
N PHE A 5 -38.24 1.43 14.00
CA PHE A 5 -38.46 0.45 12.93
C PHE A 5 -37.68 -0.82 13.28
N LEU A 6 -38.36 -1.75 13.94
CA LEU A 6 -37.90 -3.12 14.10
C LEU A 6 -38.01 -3.82 12.74
N PHE A 7 -36.88 -4.02 12.07
CA PHE A 7 -36.79 -5.03 11.02
C PHE A 7 -36.91 -6.39 11.68
N THR A 8 -38.10 -6.98 11.60
CA THR A 8 -38.30 -8.39 11.95
C THR A 8 -37.66 -9.25 10.86
N PRO A 9 -36.78 -10.20 11.20
CA PRO A 9 -36.33 -11.18 10.23
C PRO A 9 -37.51 -12.08 9.88
N VAL A 10 -37.81 -12.21 8.58
CA VAL A 10 -38.84 -13.12 8.07
C VAL A 10 -38.29 -14.55 8.19
N THR A 11 -38.44 -15.14 9.37
CA THR A 11 -38.00 -16.51 9.70
C THR A 11 -38.75 -17.60 8.91
N GLY A 12 -39.74 -17.24 8.07
CA GLY A 12 -40.47 -18.15 7.18
C GLY A 12 -39.90 -18.31 5.76
N SER A 13 -38.83 -17.58 5.40
CA SER A 13 -38.35 -17.47 4.00
C SER A 13 -37.58 -18.71 3.50
N LEU A 14 -36.76 -19.32 4.36
CA LEU A 14 -35.77 -20.35 3.95
C LEU A 14 -36.40 -21.69 3.53
N SER A 15 -37.49 -22.10 4.19
CA SER A 15 -38.20 -23.35 3.86
C SER A 15 -38.89 -23.31 2.50
N LYS A 16 -39.12 -22.09 1.98
CA LYS A 16 -39.74 -21.84 0.68
C LYS A 16 -38.76 -22.16 -0.45
N PHE A 17 -37.50 -21.73 -0.34
CA PHE A 17 -36.50 -21.89 -1.40
C PHE A 17 -35.99 -23.33 -1.55
N ALA A 18 -35.78 -24.04 -0.43
CA ALA A 18 -35.31 -25.43 -0.45
C ALA A 18 -36.29 -26.44 -1.07
N LYS A 19 -37.54 -26.04 -1.31
CA LYS A 19 -38.59 -26.85 -1.95
C LYS A 19 -38.86 -26.44 -3.40
N MET A 20 -38.20 -25.39 -3.90
CA MET A 20 -38.37 -24.92 -5.27
C MET A 20 -37.65 -25.83 -6.24
N THR A 21 -38.24 -25.98 -7.42
CA THR A 21 -37.50 -26.44 -8.60
C THR A 21 -36.43 -25.41 -8.98
N ALA A 22 -35.42 -25.83 -9.74
CA ALA A 22 -34.39 -24.91 -10.22
C ALA A 22 -34.98 -23.72 -11.01
N ALA A 23 -36.02 -23.94 -11.80
CA ALA A 23 -36.69 -22.88 -12.57
C ALA A 23 -37.40 -21.85 -11.67
N GLU A 24 -38.12 -22.31 -10.64
CA GLU A 24 -38.77 -21.43 -9.67
C GLU A 24 -37.74 -20.65 -8.84
N PHE A 25 -36.62 -21.31 -8.50
CA PHE A 25 -35.53 -20.69 -7.77
C PHE A 25 -34.85 -19.57 -8.58
N ILE A 26 -34.60 -19.81 -9.87
CA ILE A 26 -34.07 -18.82 -10.80
C ILE A 26 -34.98 -17.60 -10.90
N GLN A 27 -36.30 -17.80 -10.94
CA GLN A 27 -37.28 -16.71 -11.04
C GLN A 27 -37.55 -15.98 -9.72
N SER A 28 -36.95 -16.43 -8.61
CA SER A 28 -37.29 -15.95 -7.27
C SER A 28 -36.71 -14.57 -6.92
N GLY A 29 -35.71 -14.08 -7.67
CA GLY A 29 -34.98 -12.84 -7.35
C GLY A 29 -33.85 -13.01 -6.32
N LEU A 30 -33.68 -14.22 -5.76
CA LEU A 30 -32.66 -14.47 -4.74
C LEU A 30 -31.24 -14.46 -5.33
N ILE A 31 -31.07 -14.91 -6.58
CA ILE A 31 -29.76 -14.93 -7.27
C ILE A 31 -29.23 -13.52 -7.50
N GLU A 32 -30.10 -12.58 -7.89
CA GLU A 32 -29.74 -11.17 -8.08
C GLU A 32 -29.29 -10.52 -6.76
N THR A 33 -30.06 -10.77 -5.69
CA THR A 33 -29.75 -10.28 -4.35
C THR A 33 -28.43 -10.86 -3.84
N TYR A 34 -28.19 -12.15 -4.10
CA TYR A 34 -26.94 -12.84 -3.79
C TYR A 34 -25.76 -12.25 -4.56
N CYS A 35 -25.91 -12.02 -5.86
CA CYS A 35 -24.85 -11.45 -6.69
C CYS A 35 -24.50 -10.00 -6.29
N LEU A 36 -25.43 -9.25 -5.70
CA LEU A 36 -25.20 -7.92 -5.13
C LEU A 36 -24.62 -7.94 -3.71
N GLY A 37 -24.57 -9.11 -3.06
CA GLY A 37 -24.07 -9.25 -1.70
C GLY A 37 -25.06 -8.80 -0.61
N PHE A 38 -26.35 -8.79 -0.89
CA PHE A 38 -27.40 -8.36 0.05
C PHE A 38 -28.14 -9.51 0.74
N THR A 39 -27.69 -10.74 0.56
CA THR A 39 -28.25 -11.95 1.18
C THR A 39 -27.68 -12.22 2.56
N SER A 40 -28.46 -12.89 3.42
CA SER A 40 -27.97 -13.41 4.71
C SER A 40 -27.00 -14.59 4.51
N ALA A 41 -26.28 -14.99 5.56
CA ALA A 41 -25.40 -16.16 5.51
C ALA A 41 -26.17 -17.46 5.21
N GLU A 42 -27.40 -17.56 5.72
CA GLU A 42 -28.30 -18.67 5.46
C GLU A 42 -28.78 -18.69 4.00
N GLU A 43 -29.14 -17.53 3.45
CA GLU A 43 -29.52 -17.39 2.04
C GLU A 43 -28.34 -17.69 1.09
N ASN A 44 -27.12 -17.28 1.45
CA ASN A 44 -25.91 -17.66 0.71
C ASN A 44 -25.78 -19.18 0.64
N THR A 45 -25.97 -19.86 1.79
CA THR A 45 -25.90 -21.32 1.86
C THR A 45 -26.94 -21.98 0.95
N VAL A 46 -28.17 -21.47 0.92
CA VAL A 46 -29.23 -21.99 0.04
C VAL A 46 -28.85 -21.81 -1.43
N VAL A 47 -28.37 -20.63 -1.83
CA VAL A 47 -27.96 -20.36 -3.22
C VAL A 47 -26.79 -21.25 -3.64
N GLU A 48 -25.79 -21.43 -2.77
CA GLU A 48 -24.63 -22.27 -3.03
C GLU A 48 -24.99 -23.75 -3.14
N GLN A 49 -25.90 -24.24 -2.28
CA GLN A 49 -26.42 -25.60 -2.36
C GLN A 49 -27.22 -25.83 -3.65
N MET A 50 -28.09 -24.89 -4.03
CA MET A 50 -28.85 -24.96 -5.28
C MET A 50 -27.94 -24.92 -6.51
N ALA A 51 -26.90 -24.08 -6.50
CA ALA A 51 -25.90 -24.02 -7.57
C ALA A 51 -25.05 -25.30 -7.69
N ALA A 52 -24.78 -25.97 -6.55
CA ALA A 52 -24.07 -27.25 -6.53
C ALA A 52 -24.94 -28.40 -7.05
N ALA A 53 -26.25 -28.38 -6.75
CA ALA A 53 -27.18 -29.41 -7.17
C ALA A 53 -27.69 -29.24 -8.62
N HIS A 54 -27.77 -28.00 -9.11
CA HIS A 54 -28.39 -27.66 -10.39
C HIS A 54 -27.46 -26.78 -11.25
N PRO A 55 -26.86 -27.34 -12.33
CA PRO A 55 -25.98 -26.58 -13.22
C PRO A 55 -26.62 -25.32 -13.82
N GLU A 56 -27.92 -25.33 -14.08
CA GLU A 56 -28.68 -24.20 -14.59
C GLU A 56 -28.72 -23.01 -13.61
N VAL A 57 -28.74 -23.28 -12.29
CA VAL A 57 -28.67 -22.23 -11.25
C VAL A 57 -27.29 -21.60 -11.24
N LYS A 58 -26.23 -22.40 -11.40
CA LYS A 58 -24.86 -21.90 -11.51
C LYS A 58 -24.68 -21.02 -12.76
N GLN A 59 -25.20 -21.46 -13.91
CA GLN A 59 -25.17 -20.68 -15.15
C GLN A 59 -25.90 -19.34 -14.98
N GLU A 60 -27.02 -19.33 -14.26
CA GLU A 60 -27.76 -18.11 -13.98
C GLU A 60 -26.98 -17.14 -13.08
N ILE A 61 -26.32 -17.64 -12.03
CA ILE A 61 -25.43 -16.83 -11.18
C ILE A 61 -24.33 -16.17 -12.03
N GLU A 62 -23.69 -16.93 -12.92
CA GLU A 62 -22.65 -16.40 -13.82
C GLU A 62 -23.23 -15.37 -14.79
N ARG A 63 -24.41 -15.62 -15.37
CA ARG A 63 -25.12 -14.68 -16.25
C ARG A 63 -25.40 -13.35 -15.54
N VAL A 64 -25.93 -13.40 -14.32
CA VAL A 64 -26.26 -12.22 -13.51
C VAL A 64 -24.99 -11.47 -13.11
N ARG A 65 -23.95 -12.16 -12.64
CA ARG A 65 -22.64 -11.56 -12.31
C ARG A 65 -22.03 -10.84 -13.51
N ASN A 66 -22.04 -11.48 -14.69
CA ASN A 66 -21.53 -10.89 -15.91
C ASN A 66 -22.35 -9.64 -16.30
N SER A 67 -23.67 -9.71 -16.21
CA SER A 67 -24.56 -8.57 -16.48
C SER A 67 -24.24 -7.36 -15.58
N PHE A 68 -24.10 -7.57 -14.28
CA PHE A 68 -23.69 -6.51 -13.35
C PHE A 68 -22.26 -6.04 -13.61
N GLY A 69 -21.33 -6.95 -13.90
CA GLY A 69 -19.96 -6.61 -14.26
C GLY A 69 -19.89 -5.70 -15.49
N GLU A 70 -20.64 -5.99 -16.54
CA GLU A 70 -20.73 -5.15 -17.73
C GLU A 70 -21.38 -3.78 -17.44
N PHE A 71 -22.40 -3.74 -16.57
CA PHE A 71 -22.98 -2.48 -16.11
C PHE A 71 -21.97 -1.61 -15.34
N ILE A 72 -21.18 -2.23 -14.45
CA ILE A 72 -20.15 -1.52 -13.67
C ILE A 72 -19.00 -1.07 -14.57
N LYS A 73 -18.53 -1.90 -15.51
CA LYS A 73 -17.47 -1.52 -16.46
C LYS A 73 -17.84 -0.30 -17.31
N LYS A 74 -19.13 -0.17 -17.68
CA LYS A 74 -19.65 1.02 -18.38
C LYS A 74 -19.58 2.29 -17.52
N ARG A 75 -19.53 2.15 -16.19
CA ARG A 75 -19.28 3.26 -15.27
C ARG A 75 -17.77 3.45 -15.10
N LYS A 76 -17.27 4.60 -15.58
CA LYS A 76 -15.91 5.04 -15.27
C LYS A 76 -15.85 5.52 -13.82
N MET A 77 -15.59 4.62 -12.88
CA MET A 77 -15.13 5.04 -11.56
C MET A 77 -13.66 5.46 -11.71
N GLN A 78 -13.36 6.72 -11.43
CA GLN A 78 -11.99 7.24 -11.37
C GLN A 78 -11.68 7.55 -9.90
N PRO A 79 -11.19 6.56 -9.13
CA PRO A 79 -10.65 6.84 -7.80
C PRO A 79 -9.56 7.92 -7.90
N SER A 80 -9.45 8.76 -6.88
CA SER A 80 -8.36 9.73 -6.80
C SER A 80 -7.01 9.02 -6.73
N ALA A 81 -5.94 9.70 -7.15
CA ALA A 81 -4.58 9.20 -7.00
C ALA A 81 -4.27 8.78 -5.55
N SER A 82 -4.78 9.53 -4.57
CA SER A 82 -4.62 9.23 -3.14
C SER A 82 -5.16 7.85 -2.72
N VAL A 83 -6.21 7.33 -3.38
CA VAL A 83 -6.71 5.97 -3.11
C VAL A 83 -5.69 4.93 -3.57
N LYS A 84 -5.09 5.14 -4.75
CA LYS A 84 -4.02 4.26 -5.23
C LYS A 84 -2.82 4.31 -4.29
N THR A 85 -2.35 5.50 -3.94
CA THR A 85 -1.21 5.69 -3.02
C THR A 85 -1.46 4.99 -1.68
N ALA A 86 -2.65 5.15 -1.09
CA ALA A 86 -3.02 4.51 0.17
C ALA A 86 -2.99 2.96 0.08
N ILE A 87 -3.53 2.39 -1.00
CA ILE A 87 -3.51 0.93 -1.22
C ILE A 87 -2.08 0.43 -1.40
N MET A 88 -1.27 1.11 -2.22
CA MET A 88 0.11 0.70 -2.48
C MET A 88 0.99 0.80 -1.23
N ASN A 89 0.83 1.85 -0.42
CA ASN A 89 1.51 1.98 0.87
C ASN A 89 1.11 0.88 1.86
N THR A 90 -0.16 0.44 1.81
CA THR A 90 -0.64 -0.69 2.63
C THR A 90 0.02 -2.00 2.19
N ILE A 91 0.06 -2.28 0.89
CA ILE A 91 0.73 -3.47 0.34
C ILE A 91 2.22 -3.45 0.67
N TYR A 92 2.88 -2.31 0.51
CA TYR A 92 4.29 -2.12 0.86
C TYR A 92 4.53 -2.42 2.34
N SER A 93 3.69 -1.88 3.23
CA SER A 93 3.80 -2.11 4.68
C SER A 93 3.61 -3.58 5.07
N GLN A 94 2.76 -4.32 4.35
CA GLN A 94 2.64 -5.77 4.51
C GLN A 94 3.92 -6.51 4.11
N GLN A 95 4.60 -6.09 3.04
CA GLN A 95 5.91 -6.65 2.67
C GLN A 95 6.94 -6.40 3.77
N VAL A 96 7.03 -5.17 4.28
CA VAL A 96 7.94 -4.80 5.39
C VAL A 96 7.67 -5.63 6.65
N ALA A 97 6.42 -5.99 6.94
CA ALA A 97 6.09 -6.79 8.11
C ALA A 97 6.59 -8.24 8.02
N ILE A 98 6.77 -8.76 6.80
CA ILE A 98 7.15 -10.16 6.55
C ILE A 98 8.64 -10.28 6.18
N LYS A 99 9.21 -9.23 5.57
CA LYS A 99 10.56 -9.23 5.00
C LYS A 99 11.42 -8.15 5.63
N ASN A 100 12.45 -8.55 6.36
CA ASN A 100 13.31 -7.63 7.09
C ASN A 100 14.20 -6.78 6.18
N GLU A 101 14.47 -7.22 4.95
CA GLU A 101 15.26 -6.49 3.96
C GLU A 101 14.50 -5.30 3.34
N TRP A 102 13.19 -5.18 3.58
CA TRP A 102 12.41 -4.04 3.12
C TRP A 102 12.50 -2.89 4.10
N VAL A 103 12.91 -1.73 3.60
CA VAL A 103 13.01 -0.51 4.42
C VAL A 103 11.60 -0.04 4.79
N PRO A 104 11.28 0.20 6.07
CA PRO A 104 9.97 0.76 6.43
C PRO A 104 9.65 2.06 5.71
N LEU A 105 8.36 2.35 5.48
CA LEU A 105 7.94 3.66 4.98
C LEU A 105 8.44 4.74 5.95
N MET A 106 9.38 5.55 5.48
CA MET A 106 10.02 6.59 6.28
C MET A 106 9.03 7.73 6.55
N ASN A 107 9.10 8.23 7.77
CA ASN A 107 8.52 9.48 8.22
C ASN A 107 9.21 9.85 9.56
N GLU A 108 8.88 11.01 10.10
CA GLU A 108 9.51 11.56 11.32
C GLU A 108 9.23 10.74 12.59
N THR A 109 8.27 9.81 12.56
CA THR A 109 7.79 9.06 13.73
C THR A 109 8.17 7.58 13.73
N VAL A 110 8.76 7.07 12.65
CA VAL A 110 9.16 5.66 12.58
C VAL A 110 10.28 5.37 13.57
N ASP A 111 10.17 4.24 14.28
CA ASP A 111 11.27 3.71 15.11
C ASP A 111 12.53 3.50 14.27
N PHE A 112 13.55 4.33 14.54
CA PHE A 112 14.82 4.34 13.84
C PHE A 112 15.53 2.98 13.88
N SER A 113 15.30 2.17 14.92
CA SER A 113 15.91 0.84 15.04
C SER A 113 15.59 -0.08 13.86
N ARG A 114 14.44 0.16 13.20
CA ARG A 114 14.01 -0.62 12.03
C ARG A 114 14.88 -0.38 10.81
N PHE A 115 15.50 0.79 10.67
CA PHE A 115 16.45 1.06 9.58
C PHE A 115 17.74 0.26 9.74
N TYR A 116 18.24 0.10 10.97
CA TYR A 116 19.37 -0.79 11.22
C TYR A 116 19.04 -2.26 10.92
N LYS A 117 17.82 -2.71 11.27
CA LYS A 117 17.36 -4.07 10.93
C LYS A 117 17.34 -4.29 9.41
N ALA A 118 16.83 -3.31 8.65
CA ALA A 118 16.82 -3.38 7.20
C ALA A 118 18.23 -3.38 6.60
N ALA A 119 19.12 -2.53 7.10
CA ALA A 119 20.51 -2.49 6.66
C ALA A 119 21.25 -3.81 6.94
N GLN A 120 21.02 -4.41 8.12
CA GLN A 120 21.60 -5.70 8.50
C GLN A 120 21.05 -6.84 7.62
N ALA A 121 19.74 -6.89 7.39
CA ALA A 121 19.11 -7.90 6.55
C ALA A 121 19.58 -7.85 5.08
N ASN A 122 19.90 -6.66 4.58
CA ASN A 122 20.50 -6.47 3.26
C ASN A 122 22.03 -6.67 3.24
N MET A 123 22.63 -7.00 4.38
CA MET A 123 24.08 -7.15 4.55
C MET A 123 24.85 -5.93 4.01
N LEU A 124 24.35 -4.73 4.31
CA LEU A 124 24.97 -3.49 3.84
C LEU A 124 26.31 -3.25 4.53
N GLN A 125 27.32 -2.98 3.73
CA GLN A 125 28.69 -2.69 4.16
C GLN A 125 29.20 -1.52 3.35
N ALA A 126 30.12 -0.75 3.94
CA ALA A 126 30.81 0.30 3.21
C ALA A 126 31.48 -0.31 1.97
N PRO A 127 31.43 0.39 0.81
CA PRO A 127 32.06 -0.09 -0.41
C PRO A 127 33.57 -0.30 -0.17
N THR A 128 34.07 -1.43 -0.66
CA THR A 128 35.50 -1.78 -0.60
C THR A 128 36.30 -1.13 -1.70
N GLU A 129 35.64 -0.82 -2.82
CA GLU A 129 36.20 -0.03 -3.92
C GLU A 129 36.15 1.45 -3.57
N ASP A 130 37.18 2.20 -3.99
CA ASP A 130 37.18 3.64 -3.82
C ASP A 130 36.15 4.29 -4.76
N PHE A 131 35.47 5.31 -4.27
CA PHE A 131 34.43 6.05 -5.00
C PHE A 131 34.64 7.55 -4.77
N GLU A 132 34.42 8.38 -5.79
CA GLU A 132 34.78 9.81 -5.68
C GLU A 132 33.93 10.58 -4.67
N ASN A 133 32.61 10.43 -4.74
CA ASN A 133 31.68 11.14 -3.85
C ASN A 133 30.52 10.27 -3.39
N LEU A 134 29.72 9.73 -4.33
CA LEU A 134 28.53 8.95 -4.02
C LEU A 134 28.73 7.49 -4.45
N PHE A 135 28.41 6.58 -3.54
CA PHE A 135 28.17 5.18 -3.85
C PHE A 135 26.73 4.85 -3.49
N VAL A 136 25.98 4.34 -4.47
CA VAL A 136 24.54 4.09 -4.34
C VAL A 136 24.27 2.63 -4.66
N LYS A 137 23.56 1.94 -3.75
CA LYS A 137 23.05 0.59 -3.96
C LYS A 137 21.53 0.59 -3.86
N GLU A 138 20.86 0.14 -4.91
CA GLU A 138 19.41 -0.05 -4.88
C GLU A 138 19.02 -1.16 -3.90
N LEU A 139 17.95 -0.92 -3.16
CA LEU A 139 17.34 -1.85 -2.21
C LEU A 139 15.97 -2.29 -2.74
N PRO A 140 15.32 -3.31 -2.13
CA PRO A 140 13.97 -3.70 -2.52
C PRO A 140 13.03 -2.50 -2.62
N SER A 141 12.46 -2.30 -3.81
CA SER A 141 11.71 -1.11 -4.19
C SER A 141 10.45 -1.48 -4.98
N THR A 142 9.52 -0.53 -5.08
CA THR A 142 8.40 -0.55 -6.02
C THR A 142 8.43 0.71 -6.87
N ILE A 143 7.54 0.80 -7.87
CA ILE A 143 7.44 2.04 -8.67
C ILE A 143 7.00 3.24 -7.81
N GLU A 144 6.22 3.01 -6.75
CA GLU A 144 5.78 4.04 -5.80
C GLU A 144 6.84 4.37 -4.74
N ILE A 145 7.59 3.38 -4.26
CA ILE A 145 8.56 3.54 -3.16
C ILE A 145 9.94 3.06 -3.61
N LEU A 146 10.85 4.00 -3.85
CA LEU A 146 12.23 3.72 -4.20
C LEU A 146 13.10 3.76 -2.95
N ASN A 147 14.00 2.79 -2.79
CA ASN A 147 14.90 2.68 -1.65
C ASN A 147 16.34 2.53 -2.11
N PHE A 148 17.23 3.29 -1.48
CA PHE A 148 18.67 3.27 -1.76
C PHE A 148 19.47 3.23 -0.46
N ALA A 149 20.58 2.52 -0.50
CA ALA A 149 21.67 2.68 0.45
C ALA A 149 22.73 3.59 -0.16
N VAL A 150 23.06 4.69 0.53
CA VAL A 150 23.94 5.74 0.01
C VAL A 150 25.11 5.95 0.96
N TRP A 151 26.32 5.93 0.40
CA TRP A 151 27.53 6.42 1.06
C TRP A 151 27.97 7.69 0.36
N ALA A 152 28.08 8.78 1.11
CA ALA A 152 28.44 10.10 0.59
C ALA A 152 29.69 10.63 1.29
N LYS A 153 30.70 11.05 0.51
CA LYS A 153 31.93 11.67 1.03
C LYS A 153 31.81 13.19 1.17
N LYS A 154 31.20 13.86 0.19
CA LYS A 154 31.04 15.32 0.14
C LYS A 154 29.59 15.75 0.24
N GLY A 155 28.67 14.91 -0.27
CA GLY A 155 27.23 15.16 -0.26
C GLY A 155 26.66 15.05 -1.66
N HIS A 156 25.63 15.82 -1.99
CA HIS A 156 25.09 15.88 -3.36
C HIS A 156 24.85 17.33 -3.78
N GLU A 157 24.79 17.56 -5.09
CA GLU A 157 24.44 18.86 -5.64
C GLU A 157 22.93 19.14 -5.44
N GLU A 158 22.52 20.39 -5.66
CA GLU A 158 21.11 20.77 -5.52
C GLU A 158 20.21 19.98 -6.46
N GLU A 159 19.23 19.29 -5.89
CA GLU A 159 18.20 18.56 -6.63
C GLU A 159 16.80 18.90 -6.12
N MET A 160 15.79 18.54 -6.91
CA MET A 160 14.37 18.75 -6.60
C MET A 160 13.54 17.62 -7.22
N HIS A 161 12.48 17.23 -6.52
CA HIS A 161 11.54 16.20 -6.96
C HIS A 161 10.10 16.73 -6.91
N ASP A 162 9.39 16.69 -8.02
CA ASP A 162 8.04 17.27 -8.13
C ASP A 162 6.92 16.28 -7.78
N ASP A 163 7.20 14.98 -7.86
CA ASP A 163 6.22 13.89 -7.69
C ASP A 163 6.50 13.00 -6.47
N ARG A 164 7.55 13.29 -5.71
CA ARG A 164 8.00 12.42 -4.62
C ARG A 164 8.46 13.20 -3.41
N ASN A 165 8.02 12.74 -2.24
CA ASN A 165 8.66 13.11 -0.99
C ASN A 165 9.94 12.28 -0.84
N GLU A 166 11.02 12.90 -0.40
CA GLU A 166 12.27 12.21 -0.09
C GLU A 166 12.52 12.17 1.41
N TYR A 167 13.04 11.04 1.87
CA TYR A 167 13.43 10.81 3.25
C TYR A 167 14.84 10.24 3.30
N ILE A 168 15.64 10.73 4.26
CA ILE A 168 17.02 10.29 4.45
C ILE A 168 17.20 9.89 5.91
N ALA A 169 17.38 8.60 6.19
CA ALA A 169 17.70 8.09 7.51
C ALA A 169 19.23 7.94 7.65
N ILE A 170 19.86 8.69 8.57
CA ILE A 170 21.32 8.70 8.75
C ILE A 170 21.75 7.59 9.71
N LEU A 171 22.37 6.53 9.17
CA LEU A 171 22.81 5.37 9.96
C LEU A 171 24.24 5.55 10.50
N ASP A 172 25.07 6.35 9.84
CA ASP A 172 26.38 6.76 10.34
C ASP A 172 26.84 8.09 9.73
N GLY A 173 27.67 8.84 10.45
CA GLY A 173 28.14 10.17 10.05
C GLY A 173 27.11 11.28 10.29
N GLY A 174 27.16 12.32 9.47
CA GLY A 174 26.27 13.48 9.54
C GLY A 174 26.44 14.43 8.37
N CYS A 175 25.48 15.34 8.22
CA CYS A 175 25.48 16.35 7.16
C CYS A 175 24.80 17.64 7.60
N ASP A 176 25.11 18.72 6.91
CA ASP A 176 24.30 19.92 6.88
C ASP A 176 23.39 19.85 5.65
N MET A 177 22.08 19.93 5.87
CA MET A 177 21.07 19.95 4.82
C MET A 177 20.65 21.39 4.55
N TYR A 178 20.72 21.79 3.29
CA TYR A 178 20.35 23.10 2.79
C TYR A 178 19.02 22.97 2.07
N MET A 179 17.98 23.57 2.60
CA MET A 179 16.65 23.58 2.00
C MET A 179 15.83 24.77 2.52
N GLU A 180 14.95 25.32 1.68
CA GLU A 180 14.12 26.48 2.04
C GLU A 180 14.91 27.70 2.58
N GLY A 181 16.13 27.91 2.09
CA GLY A 181 17.01 28.99 2.56
C GLY A 181 17.53 28.82 3.99
N LYS A 182 17.39 27.62 4.58
CA LYS A 182 17.91 27.27 5.91
C LYS A 182 18.99 26.21 5.80
N ILE A 183 19.84 26.16 6.82
CA ILE A 183 20.82 25.10 7.04
C ILE A 183 20.44 24.38 8.32
N ILE A 184 20.22 23.08 8.23
CA ILE A 184 19.89 22.24 9.39
C ILE A 184 20.91 21.11 9.46
N SER A 185 21.62 21.01 10.58
CA SER A 185 22.57 19.94 10.82
C SER A 185 21.86 18.67 11.29
N TYR A 186 22.18 17.55 10.66
CA TYR A 186 21.69 16.23 10.99
C TYR A 186 22.84 15.26 11.26
N SER A 187 22.59 14.30 12.13
CA SER A 187 23.55 13.31 12.59
C SER A 187 22.91 11.93 12.66
N LYS A 188 23.74 10.92 12.87
CA LYS A 188 23.32 9.53 13.10
C LYS A 188 22.09 9.41 14.02
N GLY A 189 21.11 8.62 13.58
CA GLY A 189 19.87 8.38 14.31
C GLY A 189 18.73 9.33 13.96
N GLN A 190 18.95 10.27 13.04
CA GLN A 190 17.94 11.23 12.61
C GLN A 190 17.43 10.92 11.19
N VAL A 191 16.19 11.33 10.93
CA VAL A 191 15.56 11.27 9.60
C VAL A 191 15.36 12.70 9.11
N ILE A 192 15.75 12.95 7.86
CA ILE A 192 15.44 14.16 7.12
C ILE A 192 14.19 13.89 6.30
N ALA A 193 13.22 14.81 6.32
CA ALA A 193 12.05 14.79 5.46
C ALA A 193 12.11 15.98 4.50
N ILE A 194 12.01 15.69 3.20
CA ILE A 194 12.10 16.67 2.13
C ILE A 194 10.80 16.58 1.32
N PRO A 195 9.87 17.53 1.51
CA PRO A 195 8.63 17.59 0.74
C PRO A 195 8.89 17.82 -0.76
N THR A 196 7.90 17.47 -1.59
CA THR A 196 7.96 17.73 -3.04
C THR A 196 8.19 19.21 -3.37
N GLY A 197 8.94 19.49 -4.42
CA GLY A 197 9.16 20.85 -4.92
C GLY A 197 10.08 21.71 -4.06
N ILE A 198 10.81 21.11 -3.12
CA ILE A 198 11.82 21.79 -2.30
C ILE A 198 13.21 21.50 -2.88
N PRO A 199 13.90 22.50 -3.47
CA PRO A 199 15.31 22.38 -3.83
C PRO A 199 16.14 22.14 -2.57
N HIS A 200 17.01 21.14 -2.63
CA HIS A 200 17.83 20.76 -1.48
C HIS A 200 19.18 20.20 -1.88
N HIS A 201 20.18 20.40 -1.02
CA HIS A 201 21.49 19.76 -1.13
C HIS A 201 22.07 19.44 0.24
N ALA A 202 22.87 18.39 0.32
CA ALA A 202 23.57 18.00 1.55
C ALA A 202 25.08 18.24 1.44
N VAL A 203 25.69 18.67 2.53
CA VAL A 203 27.16 18.72 2.71
C VAL A 203 27.55 17.83 3.87
N ILE A 204 28.44 16.86 3.65
CA ILE A 204 28.87 15.92 4.69
C ILE A 204 29.79 16.61 5.69
N THR A 205 29.49 16.43 6.97
CA THR A 205 30.23 17.06 8.10
C THR A 205 31.07 16.06 8.89
N SER A 206 30.86 14.75 8.67
CA SER A 206 31.67 13.69 9.29
C SER A 206 33.00 13.47 8.57
N GLN A 207 34.01 12.97 9.31
CA GLN A 207 35.33 12.65 8.73
C GLN A 207 35.27 11.43 7.80
N GLN A 208 34.46 10.44 8.17
CA GLN A 208 34.13 9.28 7.34
C GLN A 208 32.94 9.59 6.43
N PRO A 209 32.77 8.83 5.33
CA PRO A 209 31.58 8.94 4.49
C PRO A 209 30.31 8.76 5.32
N MET A 210 29.31 9.63 5.13
CA MET A 210 27.99 9.44 5.72
C MET A 210 27.34 8.21 5.08
N PHE A 211 26.75 7.35 5.91
CA PHE A 211 25.94 6.22 5.46
C PHE A 211 24.48 6.49 5.78
N ALA A 212 23.63 6.50 4.75
CA ALA A 212 22.21 6.72 4.89
C ALA A 212 21.38 5.72 4.07
N LEU A 213 20.16 5.48 4.54
CA LEU A 213 19.09 4.93 3.71
C LEU A 213 18.29 6.10 3.16
N VAL A 214 18.09 6.13 1.85
CA VAL A 214 17.29 7.15 1.15
C VAL A 214 16.04 6.49 0.61
N GLN A 215 14.89 7.12 0.83
CA GLN A 215 13.60 6.63 0.33
C GLN A 215 12.84 7.76 -0.38
N ARG A 216 12.39 7.50 -1.61
CA ARG A 216 11.55 8.43 -2.38
C ARG A 216 10.15 7.85 -2.56
N GLN A 217 9.15 8.51 -2.00
CA GLN A 217 7.76 8.07 -1.97
C GLN A 217 6.89 8.90 -2.92
N LEU A 218 6.25 8.24 -3.90
CA LEU A 218 5.32 8.87 -4.84
C LEU A 218 4.08 9.41 -4.12
N ILE A 219 3.64 10.63 -4.47
CA ILE A 219 2.41 11.25 -3.93
C ILE A 219 1.14 10.84 -4.68
#